data_AF-T1PIP8-F1
#
_entry.id   AF-T1PIP8-F1
#
_cell.length_a   1.000
_cell.length_b   1.000
_cell.length_c   1.000
_cell.angle_alpha   90.00
_cell.angle_beta   90.00
_cell.angle_gamma   90.00
#
_symmetry.space_group_name_H-M   'P 1'
#
loop_
_entity.id
_entity.type
_entity.pdbx_description
1 polymer ?
#
loop_
_entity_poly.entity_id
_entity_poly.type
_entity_poly.pdbx_seq_one_letter_code
_entity_poly.pdbx_strand_id
1 'polypeptide(L)'
;MPDGTVNGTPDDQSEYTILQRSTVDVGRIKVQGVATCLYLCMDPCGAVYGSKEFTDDCVFNENMEQHNYNTYSSTYNSNSRRKYYLALNRHGEPRKLQIPPTRSLGKLATYTNAITEAVPQERVEQLIAKNFGANRIKHGIRQLCDTGKPLIELIDSKNFKAHPKCNPNSSSSSSSNSILCFSNI
;
A
#
# COMPACT_ATOMS: atom_id res chain seq x y z
N MET A 1 -0.13 -4.04 8.11
CA MET A 1 0.02 -4.81 9.36
C MET A 1 -1.34 -5.38 9.77
N PRO A 2 -1.40 -6.38 10.67
CA PRO A 2 -2.65 -7.07 11.10
C PRO A 2 -3.76 -6.16 11.63
N ASP A 3 -3.41 -4.99 12.14
CA ASP A 3 -4.30 -4.00 12.74
C ASP A 3 -4.84 -2.95 11.75
N GLY A 4 -4.56 -3.10 10.45
CA GLY A 4 -4.89 -2.12 9.43
C GLY A 4 -3.88 -0.95 9.30
N THR A 5 -2.83 -0.88 10.13
CA THR A 5 -1.77 0.13 9.98
C THR A 5 -0.86 -0.18 8.79
N VAL A 6 -0.42 0.86 8.10
CA VAL A 6 0.52 0.83 6.98
C VAL A 6 1.78 1.60 7.43
N ASN A 7 2.94 0.96 7.50
CA ASN A 7 4.23 1.54 7.92
C ASN A 7 5.39 0.86 7.17
N GLY A 8 6.51 1.57 7.00
CA GLY A 8 7.75 1.00 6.46
C GLY A 8 8.52 0.15 7.46
N THR A 9 9.43 -0.68 6.94
CA THR A 9 10.39 -1.44 7.76
C THR A 9 11.67 -1.74 6.96
N PRO A 10 12.87 -1.42 7.47
CA PRO A 10 14.13 -1.75 6.80
C PRO A 10 14.44 -3.26 6.78
N ASP A 11 13.63 -4.07 7.46
CA ASP A 11 13.63 -5.52 7.37
C ASP A 11 12.99 -5.97 6.04
N ASP A 12 13.84 -6.37 5.08
CA ASP A 12 13.43 -6.89 3.78
C ASP A 12 12.88 -8.33 3.86
N GLN A 13 13.16 -9.06 4.94
CA GLN A 13 12.65 -10.41 5.21
C GLN A 13 11.25 -10.41 5.81
N SER A 14 10.77 -9.26 6.31
CA SER A 14 9.44 -9.10 6.89
C SER A 14 8.32 -9.70 6.04
N GLU A 15 7.44 -10.50 6.64
CA GLU A 15 6.33 -11.13 5.91
C GLU A 15 5.30 -10.11 5.40
N TYR A 16 5.29 -8.90 5.97
CA TYR A 16 4.39 -7.82 5.61
C TYR A 16 4.85 -6.97 4.41
N THR A 17 6.08 -7.13 3.92
CA THR A 17 6.56 -6.48 2.68
C THR A 17 6.21 -7.27 1.42
N ILE A 18 5.71 -8.50 1.55
CA ILE A 18 5.24 -9.32 0.43
C ILE A 18 3.84 -8.85 0.02
N LEU A 19 3.78 -8.05 -1.07
CA LEU A 19 2.57 -7.43 -1.59
C LEU A 19 2.22 -7.98 -2.98
N GLN A 20 0.96 -8.40 -3.19
CA GLN A 20 0.43 -8.67 -4.51
C GLN A 20 -0.02 -7.35 -5.16
N ARG A 21 0.72 -6.91 -6.18
CA ARG A 21 0.24 -5.92 -7.17
C ARG A 21 -0.70 -6.59 -8.17
N SER A 22 -1.78 -5.94 -8.57
CA SER A 22 -2.67 -6.43 -9.63
C SER A 22 -3.33 -5.28 -10.39
N THR A 23 -3.34 -5.39 -11.72
CA THR A 23 -4.04 -4.43 -12.60
C THR A 23 -5.55 -4.49 -12.38
N VAL A 24 -6.17 -3.32 -12.28
CA VAL A 24 -7.61 -3.11 -12.26
C VAL A 24 -8.09 -2.64 -13.64
N ASP A 25 -7.32 -1.75 -14.26
CA ASP A 25 -7.49 -1.27 -15.64
C ASP A 25 -6.15 -0.69 -16.16
N VAL A 26 -6.07 -0.22 -17.41
CA VAL A 26 -4.89 0.44 -17.98
C VAL A 26 -4.40 1.58 -17.07
N GLY A 27 -3.15 1.49 -16.63
CA GLY A 27 -2.53 2.46 -15.71
C GLY A 27 -3.12 2.48 -14.28
N ARG A 28 -4.02 1.55 -13.92
CA ARG A 28 -4.70 1.51 -12.62
C ARG A 28 -4.50 0.16 -11.94
N ILE A 29 -4.02 0.18 -10.69
CA ILE A 29 -3.71 -1.02 -9.92
C ILE A 29 -4.42 -1.05 -8.56
N LYS A 30 -4.51 -2.24 -7.98
CA LYS A 30 -4.68 -2.47 -6.54
C LYS A 30 -3.46 -3.17 -5.96
N VAL A 31 -3.23 -3.00 -4.67
CA VAL A 31 -2.14 -3.63 -3.92
C VAL A 31 -2.73 -4.32 -2.69
N GLN A 32 -2.34 -5.57 -2.43
CA GLN A 32 -2.88 -6.40 -1.34
C GLN A 32 -1.73 -7.09 -0.59
N GLY A 33 -1.70 -7.03 0.74
CA GLY A 33 -0.67 -7.69 1.53
C GLY A 33 -0.90 -9.19 1.62
N VAL A 34 0.05 -10.02 1.18
CA VAL A 34 -0.14 -11.48 1.10
C VAL A 34 -0.30 -12.11 2.49
N ALA A 35 0.41 -11.58 3.50
CA ALA A 35 0.34 -12.09 4.87
C ALA A 35 -1.01 -11.84 5.58
N THR A 36 -1.75 -10.78 5.21
CA THR A 36 -2.97 -10.36 5.93
C THR A 36 -4.23 -10.27 5.05
N CYS A 37 -4.10 -10.46 3.74
CA CYS A 37 -5.13 -10.22 2.71
C CYS A 37 -5.74 -8.80 2.69
N LEU A 38 -5.18 -7.84 3.44
CA LEU A 38 -5.67 -6.46 3.45
C LEU A 38 -5.25 -5.71 2.18
N TYR A 39 -6.18 -4.97 1.59
CA TYR A 39 -5.91 -4.03 0.52
C TYR A 39 -5.26 -2.75 1.07
N LEU A 40 -4.27 -2.22 0.37
CA LEU A 40 -3.79 -0.86 0.61
C LEU A 40 -4.81 0.12 0.03
N CYS A 41 -5.23 1.10 0.83
CA CYS A 41 -6.23 2.10 0.44
C CYS A 41 -5.83 3.50 0.95
N MET A 42 -6.44 4.55 0.42
CA MET A 42 -6.14 5.95 0.73
C MET A 42 -7.39 6.80 0.88
N ASP A 43 -7.55 7.47 2.02
CA ASP A 43 -8.72 8.29 2.37
C ASP A 43 -8.82 9.60 1.55
N PRO A 44 -9.97 10.31 1.58
CA PRO A 44 -10.16 11.60 0.91
C PRO A 44 -9.30 12.78 1.42
N CYS A 45 -8.44 12.52 2.42
CA CYS A 45 -7.46 13.42 3.00
C CYS A 45 -6.00 12.93 2.78
N GLY A 46 -5.77 11.89 1.98
CA GLY A 46 -4.45 11.33 1.68
C GLY A 46 -3.82 10.47 2.80
N ALA A 47 -4.55 10.04 3.81
CA ALA A 47 -4.08 9.02 4.78
C ALA A 47 -4.17 7.62 4.18
N VAL A 48 -3.17 6.77 4.39
CA VAL A 48 -3.20 5.37 3.90
C VAL A 48 -3.49 4.38 5.02
N TYR A 49 -4.21 3.31 4.67
CA TYR A 49 -4.67 2.28 5.60
C TYR A 49 -4.80 0.91 4.91
N GLY A 50 -4.87 -0.15 5.70
CA GLY A 50 -5.20 -1.50 5.26
C GLY A 50 -6.69 -1.79 5.44
N SER A 51 -7.39 -2.19 4.38
CA SER A 51 -8.83 -2.54 4.39
C SER A 51 -9.06 -4.04 4.17
N LYS A 52 -10.10 -4.60 4.80
CA LYS A 52 -10.62 -5.93 4.45
C LYS A 52 -11.45 -5.89 3.15
N GLU A 53 -12.12 -4.78 2.90
CA GLU A 53 -13.04 -4.57 1.78
C GLU A 53 -12.33 -3.85 0.63
N PHE A 54 -12.62 -4.25 -0.61
CA PHE A 54 -12.08 -3.59 -1.80
C PHE A 54 -13.05 -2.50 -2.27
N THR A 55 -12.61 -1.24 -2.19
CA THR A 55 -13.37 -0.05 -2.60
C THR A 55 -12.53 0.85 -3.52
N ASP A 56 -13.10 1.91 -4.08
CA ASP A 56 -12.41 2.83 -4.99
C ASP A 56 -11.22 3.56 -4.33
N ASP A 57 -11.24 3.74 -2.99
CA ASP A 57 -10.10 4.25 -2.20
C ASP A 57 -8.87 3.33 -2.27
N CYS A 58 -9.05 2.07 -2.67
CA CYS A 58 -8.00 1.04 -2.81
C CYS A 58 -7.44 0.93 -4.24
N VAL A 59 -7.78 1.87 -5.13
CA VAL A 59 -7.30 1.92 -6.52
C VAL A 59 -6.34 3.10 -6.72
N PHE A 60 -5.18 2.81 -7.31
CA PHE A 60 -4.13 3.78 -7.57
C PHE A 60 -3.81 3.86 -9.06
N ASN A 61 -3.68 5.09 -9.56
CA ASN A 61 -3.04 5.37 -10.85
C ASN A 61 -1.53 5.18 -10.68
N GLU A 62 -0.96 4.24 -11.43
CA GLU A 62 0.48 3.99 -11.57
C GLU A 62 1.02 4.85 -12.71
N ASN A 63 2.18 5.47 -12.49
CA ASN A 63 2.88 6.27 -13.49
C ASN A 63 4.35 5.85 -13.45
N MET A 64 4.98 5.59 -14.60
CA MET A 64 6.43 5.40 -14.67
C MET A 64 7.12 6.76 -14.60
N GLU A 65 8.05 6.93 -13.67
CA GLU A 65 8.98 8.05 -13.60
C GLU A 65 10.33 7.66 -14.21
N GLN A 66 11.30 8.58 -14.14
CA GLN A 66 12.68 8.33 -14.57
C GLN A 66 13.37 7.24 -13.74
N HIS A 67 14.40 6.61 -14.30
CA HIS A 67 15.24 5.58 -13.64
C HIS A 67 14.48 4.35 -13.11
N ASN A 68 13.41 3.93 -13.78
CA ASN A 68 12.59 2.74 -13.46
C ASN A 68 11.84 2.80 -12.13
N TYR A 69 11.73 3.97 -11.50
CA TYR A 69 10.81 4.18 -10.38
C TYR A 69 9.38 4.36 -10.89
N ASN A 70 8.41 3.81 -10.18
CA ASN A 70 6.98 4.13 -10.36
C ASN A 70 6.54 5.19 -9.34
N THR A 71 5.44 5.88 -9.61
CA THR A 71 4.68 6.64 -8.59
C THR A 71 3.21 6.27 -8.60
N TYR A 72 2.66 6.14 -7.39
CA TYR A 72 1.29 5.73 -7.15
C TYR A 72 0.48 6.91 -6.60
N SER A 73 -0.73 7.11 -7.14
CA SER A 73 -1.62 8.19 -6.74
C SER A 73 -3.07 7.73 -6.69
N SER A 74 -3.84 8.13 -5.67
CA SER A 74 -5.23 7.66 -5.52
C SER A 74 -6.05 8.02 -6.76
N THR A 75 -6.72 7.02 -7.34
CA THR A 75 -7.58 7.22 -8.52
C THR A 75 -8.82 8.04 -8.16
N TYR A 76 -9.46 7.75 -7.02
CA TYR A 76 -10.74 8.34 -6.63
C TYR A 76 -10.58 9.72 -5.98
N ASN A 77 -9.62 9.87 -5.06
CA ASN A 77 -9.50 11.10 -4.25
C ASN A 77 -8.71 12.23 -4.93
N SER A 78 -8.08 11.94 -6.06
CA SER A 78 -7.46 12.92 -6.96
C SER A 78 -8.49 13.52 -7.94
N ASN A 79 -8.38 14.81 -8.23
CA ASN A 79 -9.24 15.54 -9.17
C ASN A 79 -8.49 16.73 -9.79
N SER A 80 -9.17 17.52 -10.62
CA SER A 80 -8.59 18.67 -11.34
C SER A 80 -7.92 19.75 -10.48
N ARG A 81 -8.16 19.77 -9.15
CA ARG A 81 -7.54 20.71 -8.21
C ARG A 81 -6.43 20.09 -7.35
N ARG A 82 -6.41 18.77 -7.15
CA ARG A 82 -5.48 18.08 -6.24
C ARG A 82 -5.20 16.64 -6.70
N LYS A 83 -3.94 16.21 -6.69
CA LYS A 83 -3.51 14.81 -6.84
C LYS A 83 -2.89 14.34 -5.54
N TYR A 84 -3.40 13.25 -4.97
CA TYR A 84 -2.83 12.61 -3.77
C TYR A 84 -1.90 11.47 -4.17
N TYR A 85 -0.72 11.42 -3.56
CA TYR A 85 0.28 10.40 -3.83
C TYR A 85 0.50 9.50 -2.61
N LEU A 86 0.76 8.22 -2.87
CA LEU A 86 1.26 7.28 -1.87
C LEU A 86 2.68 7.72 -1.52
N ALA A 87 2.83 8.33 -0.35
CA ALA A 87 3.99 9.17 -0.07
C ALA A 87 4.53 9.06 1.36
N LEU A 88 5.83 9.34 1.48
CA LEU A 88 6.79 8.72 2.41
C LEU A 88 8.00 9.67 2.63
N ASN A 89 9.03 9.33 3.43
CA ASN A 89 10.15 10.25 3.71
C ASN A 89 11.51 9.61 4.11
N ARG A 90 11.75 9.16 5.37
CA ARG A 90 12.95 8.37 5.81
C ARG A 90 12.82 7.79 7.23
N HIS A 91 12.98 6.46 7.41
CA HIS A 91 12.61 5.56 8.54
C HIS A 91 11.41 4.61 8.36
N GLY A 92 10.15 4.96 8.72
CA GLY A 92 9.00 4.04 8.62
C GLY A 92 7.55 4.59 8.67
N GLU A 93 7.28 5.88 8.44
CA GLU A 93 5.92 6.47 8.57
C GLU A 93 5.24 6.99 7.27
N PRO A 94 3.92 6.78 7.06
CA PRO A 94 3.15 7.42 5.99
C PRO A 94 3.12 8.95 6.03
N ARG A 95 3.30 9.56 4.87
CA ARG A 95 3.23 11.02 4.66
C ARG A 95 2.05 11.36 3.75
N LYS A 96 1.13 12.19 4.24
CA LYS A 96 0.09 12.80 3.39
C LYS A 96 0.76 13.74 2.37
N LEU A 97 0.72 13.40 1.08
CA LEU A 97 1.25 14.25 0.02
C LEU A 97 0.17 14.62 -1.00
N GLN A 98 -0.01 15.92 -1.16
CA GLN A 98 -0.97 16.53 -2.08
C GLN A 98 -0.26 17.60 -2.92
N ILE A 99 -0.44 17.58 -4.23
CA ILE A 99 0.01 18.66 -5.14
C ILE A 99 -1.09 19.02 -6.14
N PRO A 100 -1.10 20.24 -6.72
CA PRO A 100 -1.94 20.56 -7.87
C PRO A 100 -1.56 19.67 -9.08
N PRO A 101 -2.50 19.20 -9.92
CA PRO A 101 -2.18 18.35 -11.07
C PRO A 101 -1.27 19.00 -12.12
N THR A 102 -1.20 20.33 -12.15
CA THR A 102 -0.31 21.12 -13.02
C THR A 102 1.15 21.20 -12.54
N ARG A 103 1.44 20.69 -11.34
CA ARG A 103 2.77 20.70 -10.72
C ARG A 103 3.40 19.32 -10.79
N SER A 104 4.64 19.24 -11.29
CA SER A 104 5.47 18.03 -11.17
C SER A 104 5.99 17.83 -9.74
N LEU A 105 6.29 16.58 -9.38
CA LEU A 105 6.81 16.23 -8.04
C LEU A 105 8.14 16.94 -7.74
N GLY A 106 9.09 16.91 -8.68
CA GLY A 106 10.44 17.46 -8.49
C GLY A 106 11.10 16.84 -7.25
N LYS A 107 11.57 17.68 -6.31
CA LYS A 107 12.15 17.21 -5.03
C LYS A 107 11.19 16.40 -4.13
N LEU A 108 9.89 16.34 -4.45
CA LEU A 108 8.93 15.47 -3.76
C LEU A 108 8.94 14.03 -4.31
N ALA A 109 9.62 13.75 -5.42
CA ALA A 109 9.68 12.41 -6.02
C ALA A 109 10.35 11.39 -5.08
N THR A 110 11.39 11.80 -4.34
CA THR A 110 12.02 11.01 -3.25
C THR A 110 11.03 10.52 -2.18
N TYR A 111 9.85 11.13 -2.10
CA TYR A 111 8.79 10.72 -1.18
C TYR A 111 7.77 9.77 -1.81
N THR A 112 7.77 9.56 -3.13
CA THR A 112 6.74 8.80 -3.87
C THR A 112 7.31 7.69 -4.76
N ASN A 113 8.60 7.75 -5.06
CA ASN A 113 9.28 6.86 -5.99
C ASN A 113 9.34 5.43 -5.45
N ALA A 114 8.95 4.48 -6.31
CA ALA A 114 8.77 3.07 -5.98
C ALA A 114 9.55 2.16 -6.92
N ILE A 115 10.50 1.39 -6.39
CA ILE A 115 11.02 0.20 -7.08
C ILE A 115 10.04 -0.96 -6.83
N THR A 116 9.77 -1.77 -7.85
CA THR A 116 8.96 -2.99 -7.73
C THR A 116 9.88 -4.20 -7.88
N GLU A 117 10.25 -4.81 -6.76
CA GLU A 117 11.16 -5.95 -6.72
C GLU A 117 10.39 -7.28 -6.73
N ALA A 118 10.95 -8.32 -7.37
CA ALA A 118 10.32 -9.61 -7.50
C ALA A 118 10.65 -10.51 -6.29
N VAL A 119 9.63 -10.87 -5.50
CA VAL A 119 9.80 -11.81 -4.38
C VAL A 119 10.00 -13.23 -4.93
N PRO A 120 11.03 -13.99 -4.48
CA PRO A 120 11.22 -15.38 -4.89
C PRO A 120 9.99 -16.25 -4.60
N GLN A 121 9.58 -17.08 -5.56
CA GLN A 121 8.36 -17.89 -5.46
C GLN A 121 8.33 -18.74 -4.19
N GLU A 122 9.44 -19.39 -3.83
CA GLU A 122 9.53 -20.19 -2.60
C GLU A 122 9.17 -19.40 -1.33
N ARG A 123 9.64 -18.15 -1.20
CA ARG A 123 9.32 -17.29 -0.04
C ARG A 123 7.82 -16.95 0.02
N VAL A 124 7.15 -16.83 -1.13
CA VAL A 124 5.69 -16.66 -1.21
C VAL A 124 4.96 -17.96 -0.85
N GLU A 125 5.42 -19.10 -1.34
CA GLU A 125 4.82 -20.42 -1.02
C GLU A 125 4.99 -20.80 0.46
N GLN A 126 6.15 -20.52 1.06
CA GLN A 126 6.41 -20.68 2.50
C GLN A 126 5.44 -19.82 3.33
N LEU A 127 5.25 -18.53 2.97
CA LEU A 127 4.29 -17.65 3.63
C LEU A 127 2.85 -18.16 3.52
N ILE A 128 2.44 -18.63 2.35
CA ILE A 128 1.11 -19.21 2.12
C ILE A 128 0.93 -20.48 2.94
N ALA A 129 1.93 -21.37 2.95
CA ALA A 129 1.90 -22.61 3.72
C ALA A 129 1.76 -22.36 5.23
N LYS A 130 2.53 -21.40 5.76
CA LYS A 130 2.49 -20.94 7.16
C LYS A 130 1.13 -20.38 7.54
N ASN A 131 0.59 -19.48 6.72
CA ASN A 131 -0.56 -18.65 7.09
C ASN A 131 -1.91 -19.26 6.71
N PHE A 132 -1.97 -20.07 5.65
CA PHE A 132 -3.22 -20.62 5.07
C PHE A 132 -3.20 -22.16 4.93
N GLY A 133 -2.07 -22.82 5.21
CA GLY A 133 -1.88 -24.27 5.14
C GLY A 133 -1.31 -24.74 3.80
N ALA A 134 -0.35 -25.67 3.84
CA ALA A 134 0.36 -26.19 2.68
C ALA A 134 -0.56 -26.71 1.54
N ASN A 135 -1.73 -27.27 1.89
CA ASN A 135 -2.73 -27.72 0.91
C ASN A 135 -3.25 -26.60 0.00
N ARG A 136 -3.09 -25.32 0.37
CA ARG A 136 -3.58 -24.18 -0.41
C ARG A 136 -2.55 -23.48 -1.30
N ILE A 137 -1.28 -23.91 -1.31
CA ILE A 137 -0.21 -23.31 -2.16
C ILE A 137 -0.62 -23.28 -3.65
N LYS A 138 -1.37 -24.29 -4.11
CA LYS A 138 -1.83 -24.41 -5.51
C LYS A 138 -2.94 -23.41 -5.90
N HIS A 139 -3.52 -22.68 -4.95
CA HIS A 139 -4.52 -21.65 -5.21
C HIS A 139 -3.84 -20.29 -5.23
N GLY A 140 -3.99 -19.53 -6.31
CA GLY A 140 -3.38 -18.20 -6.41
C GLY A 140 -3.87 -17.24 -5.31
N ILE A 141 -3.04 -16.26 -4.93
CA ILE A 141 -3.25 -15.33 -3.79
C ILE A 141 -4.66 -14.71 -3.78
N ARG A 142 -5.21 -14.38 -4.95
CA ARG A 142 -6.59 -13.90 -5.07
C ARG A 142 -7.62 -14.90 -4.54
N GLN A 143 -7.55 -16.18 -4.94
CA GLN A 143 -8.44 -17.22 -4.43
C GLN A 143 -8.19 -17.50 -2.94
N LEU A 144 -6.92 -17.46 -2.49
CA LEU A 144 -6.57 -17.55 -1.06
C LEU A 144 -7.26 -16.45 -0.24
N CYS A 145 -7.22 -15.20 -0.68
CA CYS A 145 -7.83 -14.09 0.06
C CYS A 145 -9.36 -13.99 -0.10
N ASP A 146 -9.89 -14.32 -1.29
CA ASP A 146 -11.33 -14.28 -1.56
C ASP A 146 -12.10 -15.47 -0.93
N THR A 147 -11.44 -16.61 -0.65
CA THR A 147 -12.10 -17.84 -0.15
C THR A 147 -11.47 -18.47 1.11
N GLY A 148 -10.20 -18.18 1.40
CA GLY A 148 -9.44 -18.83 2.46
C GLY A 148 -9.36 -18.02 3.74
N LYS A 149 -10.12 -18.41 4.77
CA LYS A 149 -9.78 -18.01 6.14
C LYS A 149 -8.37 -18.52 6.49
N PRO A 150 -7.46 -17.67 6.99
CA PRO A 150 -6.16 -18.09 7.53
C PRO A 150 -6.26 -19.18 8.60
N LEU A 151 -5.18 -19.94 8.81
CA LEU A 151 -5.02 -20.87 9.94
C LEU A 151 -4.59 -20.15 11.23
N ILE A 152 -3.82 -19.07 11.09
CA ILE A 152 -3.42 -18.17 12.17
C ILE A 152 -4.30 -16.91 12.02
N GLU A 153 -4.91 -16.40 13.10
CA GLU A 153 -5.76 -15.20 13.02
C GLU A 153 -4.93 -13.91 12.82
N LEU A 154 -4.46 -13.71 11.58
CA LEU A 154 -3.50 -12.68 11.15
C LEU A 154 -4.11 -11.28 10.94
N ILE A 155 -5.36 -11.08 11.37
CA ILE A 155 -6.00 -9.77 11.41
C ILE A 155 -6.48 -9.57 12.84
N ASP A 156 -5.82 -8.66 13.56
CA ASP A 156 -6.17 -8.32 14.94
C ASP A 156 -7.50 -7.57 14.94
N SER A 157 -8.59 -8.31 14.93
CA SER A 157 -9.95 -7.75 14.82
C SER A 157 -10.44 -7.15 16.13
N LYS A 158 -9.64 -7.16 17.21
CA LYS A 158 -9.90 -6.46 18.47
C LYS A 158 -9.22 -5.08 18.50
N ASN A 159 -7.99 -4.98 18.00
CA ASN A 159 -7.22 -3.74 17.93
C ASN A 159 -7.19 -3.11 16.53
N PHE A 160 -8.01 -3.60 15.59
CA PHE A 160 -8.08 -3.09 14.22
C PHE A 160 -8.41 -1.59 14.23
N LYS A 161 -7.48 -0.77 13.75
CA LYS A 161 -7.57 0.67 13.89
C LYS A 161 -8.63 1.24 12.95
N ALA A 162 -9.74 1.66 13.54
CA ALA A 162 -10.79 2.41 12.85
C ALA A 162 -10.16 3.59 12.09
N HIS A 163 -10.43 3.65 10.79
CA HIS A 163 -9.77 4.62 9.91
C HIS A 163 -10.17 6.06 10.32
N PRO A 164 -9.21 6.99 10.47
CA PRO A 164 -9.51 8.34 10.93
C PRO A 164 -10.55 9.02 10.04
N LYS A 165 -11.57 9.64 10.63
CA LYS A 165 -12.58 10.38 9.86
C LYS A 165 -11.95 11.61 9.22
N CYS A 166 -11.67 11.54 7.92
CA CYS A 166 -11.17 12.64 7.12
C CYS A 166 -12.11 13.87 7.24
N ASN A 167 -11.56 14.97 7.74
CA ASN A 167 -12.15 16.30 7.59
C ASN A 167 -11.38 17.03 6.47
N PRO A 168 -11.98 17.26 5.29
CA PRO A 168 -11.26 17.84 4.14
C PRO A 168 -10.79 19.29 4.35
N ASN A 169 -11.20 19.94 5.45
CA ASN A 169 -10.83 21.33 5.76
C ASN A 169 -9.58 21.48 6.64
N SER A 170 -8.99 20.39 7.18
CA SER A 170 -7.84 20.47 8.10
C SER A 170 -6.49 20.29 7.38
N SER A 171 -5.86 21.38 6.96
CA SER A 171 -4.54 21.36 6.31
C SER A 171 -3.37 21.41 7.33
N SER A 172 -3.04 20.28 7.93
CA SER A 172 -1.90 20.16 8.87
C SER A 172 -0.55 20.04 8.12
N SER A 173 0.16 21.16 7.97
CA SER A 173 1.50 21.18 7.35
C SER A 173 2.61 20.89 8.37
N SER A 174 3.02 19.63 8.47
CA SER A 174 4.15 19.21 9.32
C SER A 174 5.41 18.93 8.50
N SER A 175 6.53 19.53 8.92
CA SER A 175 7.87 19.32 8.35
C SER A 175 8.47 17.97 8.77
N SER A 176 9.56 17.57 8.09
CA SER A 176 10.41 16.39 8.39
C SER A 176 9.88 14.99 7.95
N ASN A 177 10.79 14.16 7.40
CA ASN A 177 11.19 12.76 7.76
C ASN A 177 10.07 11.69 8.11
N SER A 178 10.23 10.38 7.73
CA SER A 178 9.20 9.27 7.93
C SER A 178 9.31 7.98 7.02
N ILE A 179 8.53 7.62 5.97
CA ILE A 179 8.67 6.47 4.95
C ILE A 179 7.79 5.16 4.92
N LEU A 180 7.75 4.45 3.77
CA LEU A 180 7.43 3.00 3.56
C LEU A 180 8.54 2.42 2.68
N CYS A 181 8.69 1.10 2.63
CA CYS A 181 9.68 0.44 1.79
C CYS A 181 9.22 0.28 0.34
N PHE A 182 9.15 1.43 -0.32
CA PHE A 182 9.85 1.58 -1.58
C PHE A 182 11.36 1.65 -1.31
N SER A 183 12.16 1.00 -2.15
CA SER A 183 13.62 1.11 -2.12
C SER A 183 14.07 2.51 -2.56
N ASN A 184 14.09 3.47 -1.62
CA ASN A 184 14.77 4.75 -1.79
C ASN A 184 16.26 4.58 -1.48
N ILE A 185 17.10 4.98 -2.45
CA ILE A 185 18.55 5.16 -2.32
C ILE A 185 18.82 6.66 -2.21
#